data_AF-A0A424W523-F1
#
_entry.id   AF-A0A424W523-F1
#
_cell.length_a   1.000
_cell.length_b   1.000
_cell.length_c   1.000
_cell.angle_alpha   90.00
_cell.angle_beta   90.00
_cell.angle_gamma   90.00
#
_symmetry.space_group_name_H-M   'P 1'
#
loop_
_entity.id
_entity.type
_entity.pdbx_description
1 polymer ?
#
loop_
_entity_poly.entity_id
_entity_poly.type
_entity_poly.pdbx_seq_one_letter_code
_entity_poly.pdbx_strand_id
1 'polypeptide(L)'
;MNPIQEDQMFVEFYSDAVELTHESEREGRPIYKEMPHVKIMIPGDPHNIIERRATDADKQKYPKAWARFERMEAAGQEGTPLEQWPQINRAQVKEAKYFEVHTVEAMAGLSDAHCMKMGMGFSELRTKAKAYLTNAKDTAAVTAQAAENERLHSLIADLQAQLKEQGRRGPGRPPKDTAEA
;
A
#
# COMPACT_ATOMS: atom_id res chain seq x y z
N MET A 1 3.26 11.14 -18.71
CA MET A 1 1.86 11.46 -18.40
C MET A 1 1.53 12.75 -19.17
N ASN A 2 0.28 12.95 -19.63
CA ASN A 2 -0.01 14.10 -20.51
C ASN A 2 -0.18 15.38 -19.68
N PRO A 3 0.54 16.48 -19.99
CA PRO A 3 0.43 17.74 -19.26
C PRO A 3 -0.93 18.41 -19.52
N ILE A 4 -1.46 19.10 -18.51
CA ILE A 4 -2.71 19.88 -18.63
C ILE A 4 -2.34 21.31 -18.99
N GLN A 5 -3.07 21.90 -19.94
CA GLN A 5 -2.95 23.32 -20.20
C GLN A 5 -3.74 24.14 -19.16
N GLU A 6 -3.05 24.92 -18.35
CA GLU A 6 -3.61 25.79 -17.31
C GLU A 6 -2.79 27.08 -17.25
N ASP A 7 -3.46 28.24 -17.18
CA ASP A 7 -2.82 29.58 -17.19
C ASP A 7 -1.89 29.83 -18.40
N GLN A 8 -2.24 29.32 -19.59
CA GLN A 8 -1.37 29.33 -20.77
C GLN A 8 -0.02 28.61 -20.57
N MET A 9 0.10 27.73 -19.59
CA MET A 9 1.24 26.83 -19.41
C MET A 9 0.79 25.38 -19.47
N PHE A 10 1.68 24.48 -19.89
CA PHE A 10 1.48 23.04 -19.77
C PHE A 10 2.05 22.59 -18.43
N VAL A 11 1.20 22.15 -17.51
CA VAL A 11 1.57 21.79 -16.15
C VAL A 11 1.27 20.32 -15.86
N GLU A 12 2.23 19.65 -15.24
CA GLU A 12 2.15 18.27 -14.80
C GLU A 12 2.71 18.16 -13.38
N PHE A 13 1.94 17.53 -12.50
CA PHE A 13 2.41 17.15 -11.16
C PHE A 13 2.68 15.65 -11.14
N TYR A 14 3.77 15.23 -10.50
CA TYR A 14 4.17 13.84 -10.37
C TYR A 14 4.93 13.62 -9.05
N SER A 15 4.96 12.38 -8.56
CA SER A 15 5.77 12.01 -7.40
C SER A 15 7.17 11.66 -7.87
N ASP A 16 8.18 12.20 -7.20
CA ASP A 16 9.59 11.86 -7.46
C ASP A 16 10.30 11.56 -6.14
N ALA A 17 11.19 10.56 -6.19
CA ALA A 17 11.93 10.07 -5.05
C ALA A 17 13.17 10.92 -4.84
N VAL A 18 13.09 11.95 -4.00
CA VAL A 18 14.24 12.79 -3.73
C VAL A 18 15.02 12.29 -2.52
N GLU A 19 16.34 12.18 -2.71
CA GLU A 19 17.26 11.86 -1.64
C GLU A 19 17.29 12.99 -0.60
N LEU A 20 17.07 12.64 0.65
CA LEU A 20 17.22 13.56 1.77
C LEU A 20 18.63 13.44 2.32
N THR A 21 19.58 14.13 1.68
CA THR A 21 21.01 14.12 2.06
C THR A 21 21.23 14.30 3.58
N HIS A 22 20.50 15.21 4.21
CA HIS A 22 20.61 15.46 5.66
C HIS A 22 20.08 14.32 6.55
N GLU A 23 19.05 13.57 6.12
CA GLU A 23 18.57 12.40 6.85
C GLU A 23 19.44 11.17 6.55
N SER A 24 19.90 11.05 5.31
CA SER A 24 20.84 10.00 4.86
C SER A 24 22.16 10.06 5.63
N GLU A 25 22.69 11.27 5.89
CA GLU A 25 23.91 11.48 6.68
C GLU A 25 23.73 11.14 8.17
N ARG A 26 22.52 11.33 8.72
CA ARG A 26 22.21 10.98 10.12
C ARG A 26 21.98 9.49 10.34
N GLU A 27 21.38 8.79 9.39
CA GLU A 27 21.09 7.35 9.50
C GLU A 27 22.14 6.45 8.83
N GLY A 28 23.10 7.02 8.10
CA GLY A 28 24.17 6.27 7.43
C GLY A 28 23.69 5.40 6.27
N ARG A 29 22.50 5.68 5.72
CA ARG A 29 21.91 4.99 4.57
C ARG A 29 21.13 5.98 3.69
N PRO A 30 21.12 5.84 2.36
CA PRO A 30 20.32 6.71 1.50
C PRO A 30 18.82 6.60 1.84
N ILE A 31 18.22 7.68 2.31
CA ILE A 31 16.78 7.80 2.53
C ILE A 31 16.20 8.61 1.38
N TYR A 32 15.37 7.95 0.57
CA TYR A 32 14.56 8.58 -0.46
C TYR A 32 13.16 8.80 0.08
N LYS A 33 12.62 10.01 -0.07
CA LYS A 33 11.20 10.28 0.18
C LYS A 33 10.52 10.69 -1.11
N GLU A 34 9.42 10.01 -1.40
CA GLU A 34 8.47 10.41 -2.44
C GLU A 34 7.91 11.79 -2.08
N MET A 35 8.18 12.78 -2.92
CA MET A 35 7.68 14.14 -2.76
C MET A 35 7.08 14.66 -4.06
N PRO A 36 5.99 15.44 -4.00
CA PRO A 36 5.35 15.97 -5.19
C PRO A 36 6.27 16.99 -5.89
N HIS A 37 6.44 16.81 -7.19
CA HIS A 37 7.14 17.70 -8.11
C HIS A 37 6.17 18.31 -9.11
N VAL A 38 6.54 19.48 -9.63
CA VAL A 38 5.81 20.18 -10.69
C VAL A 38 6.73 20.37 -11.89
N LYS A 39 6.21 20.04 -13.06
CA LYS A 39 6.80 20.28 -14.37
C LYS A 39 5.93 21.27 -15.12
N ILE A 40 6.51 22.42 -15.45
CA ILE A 40 5.85 23.52 -16.16
C ILE A 40 6.57 23.71 -17.49
N MET A 41 5.82 23.65 -18.59
CA MET A 41 6.31 23.83 -19.94
C MET A 41 5.58 25.00 -20.60
N ILE A 42 6.34 25.91 -21.21
CA ILE A 42 5.78 27.10 -21.87
C ILE A 42 5.33 26.74 -23.29
N PRO A 43 4.06 26.99 -23.67
CA PRO A 43 3.60 26.77 -25.03
C PRO A 43 4.41 27.59 -26.03
N GLY A 44 4.92 26.93 -27.07
CA GLY A 44 5.75 27.55 -28.10
C GLY A 44 7.25 27.47 -27.85
N ASP A 45 7.70 27.09 -26.64
CA ASP A 45 9.11 26.82 -26.35
C ASP A 45 9.27 25.47 -25.62
N PRO A 46 9.41 24.35 -26.35
CA PRO A 46 9.47 23.02 -25.76
C PRO A 46 10.76 22.76 -24.96
N HIS A 47 11.77 23.63 -25.05
CA HIS A 47 13.02 23.50 -24.30
C HIS A 47 12.96 24.22 -22.95
N ASN A 48 11.98 25.10 -22.75
CA ASN A 48 11.79 25.81 -21.50
C ASN A 48 10.88 25.01 -20.56
N ILE A 49 11.48 23.98 -19.99
CA ILE A 49 10.85 23.10 -19.00
C ILE A 49 11.39 23.45 -17.62
N ILE A 50 10.49 23.88 -16.74
CA ILE A 50 10.79 24.17 -15.34
C ILE A 50 10.34 22.96 -14.53
N GLU A 51 11.30 22.19 -13.99
CA GLU A 51 11.05 21.07 -13.10
C GLU A 51 11.59 21.38 -11.70
N ARG A 52 10.71 21.32 -10.69
CA ARG A 52 11.10 21.56 -9.29
C ARG A 52 10.10 20.92 -8.33
N ARG A 53 10.46 20.87 -7.05
CA ARG A 53 9.56 20.48 -5.97
C ARG A 53 8.30 21.36 -5.97
N ALA A 54 7.14 20.72 -5.85
CA ALA A 54 5.86 21.40 -5.77
C ALA A 54 5.75 22.16 -4.45
N THR A 55 5.46 23.46 -4.52
CA THR A 55 5.18 24.31 -3.36
C THR A 55 3.68 24.53 -3.23
N ASP A 56 3.21 24.97 -2.05
CA ASP A 56 1.78 25.24 -1.84
C ASP A 56 1.25 26.35 -2.76
N ALA A 57 2.10 27.29 -3.16
CA ALA A 57 1.76 28.30 -4.16
C ALA A 57 1.46 27.67 -5.54
N ASP A 58 2.16 26.61 -5.93
CA ASP A 58 1.93 25.92 -7.19
C ASP A 58 0.59 25.17 -7.18
N LYS A 59 0.24 24.57 -6.03
CA LYS A 59 -1.04 23.88 -5.84
C LYS A 59 -2.22 24.86 -5.98
N GLN A 60 -2.06 26.08 -5.45
CA GLN A 60 -3.07 27.13 -5.56
C GLN A 60 -3.13 27.73 -6.97
N LYS A 61 -1.98 27.87 -7.64
CA LYS A 61 -1.88 28.45 -8.98
C LYS A 61 -2.39 27.51 -10.07
N TYR A 62 -2.18 26.21 -9.92
CA TYR A 62 -2.56 25.18 -10.88
C TYR A 62 -3.50 24.14 -10.25
N PRO A 63 -4.71 24.57 -9.81
CA PRO A 63 -5.60 23.73 -9.04
C PRO A 63 -6.14 22.54 -9.83
N LYS A 64 -6.32 22.66 -11.16
CA LYS A 64 -6.81 21.53 -11.98
C LYS A 64 -5.72 20.48 -12.15
N ALA A 65 -4.48 20.90 -12.38
CA ALA A 65 -3.34 19.99 -12.44
C ALA A 65 -3.07 19.31 -11.09
N TRP A 66 -3.15 20.06 -9.98
CA TRP A 66 -3.04 19.52 -8.63
C TRP A 66 -4.15 18.53 -8.29
N ALA A 67 -5.42 18.87 -8.52
CA ALA A 67 -6.55 17.97 -8.27
C ALA A 67 -6.53 16.71 -9.16
N ARG A 68 -5.89 16.75 -10.33
CA ARG A 68 -5.64 15.54 -11.13
C ARG A 68 -4.54 14.68 -10.51
N PHE A 69 -3.47 15.30 -10.02
CA PHE A 69 -2.42 14.60 -9.30
C PHE A 69 -2.95 13.97 -8.01
N GLU A 70 -3.67 14.70 -7.17
CA GLU A 70 -4.31 14.14 -5.96
C GLU A 70 -5.27 13.00 -6.29
N ARG A 71 -6.08 13.12 -7.35
CA ARG A 71 -6.94 12.00 -7.78
C ARG A 71 -6.14 10.80 -8.29
N MET A 72 -4.98 11.01 -8.89
CA MET A 72 -4.13 9.93 -9.37
C MET A 72 -3.25 9.32 -8.28
N GLU A 73 -2.86 10.11 -7.29
CA GLU A 73 -2.10 9.66 -6.12
C GLU A 73 -3.03 8.98 -5.11
N ALA A 74 -4.28 9.43 -5.00
CA ALA A 74 -5.35 8.69 -4.34
C ALA A 74 -5.83 7.47 -5.15
N ALA A 75 -5.74 7.52 -6.48
CA ALA A 75 -5.78 6.32 -7.32
C ALA A 75 -4.43 5.59 -7.38
N GLY A 76 -3.46 6.06 -6.57
CA GLY A 76 -2.19 5.42 -6.33
C GLY A 76 -2.52 4.01 -5.92
N GLN A 77 -2.15 3.12 -6.82
CA GLN A 77 -2.46 1.71 -6.91
C GLN A 77 -2.58 1.01 -5.55
N GLU A 78 -3.70 1.20 -4.85
CA GLU A 78 -4.05 0.42 -3.67
C GLU A 78 -4.34 -0.98 -4.16
N GLY A 79 -3.36 -1.85 -4.02
CA GLY A 79 -3.50 -3.21 -4.48
C GLY A 79 -2.23 -3.90 -4.91
N THR A 80 -2.40 -5.13 -5.36
CA THR A 80 -1.33 -5.95 -5.90
C THR A 80 -0.97 -5.44 -7.29
N PRO A 81 0.29 -5.01 -7.56
CA PRO A 81 0.71 -4.63 -8.90
C PRO A 81 0.54 -5.79 -9.88
N LEU A 82 0.04 -5.51 -11.10
CA LEU A 82 -0.13 -6.55 -12.11
C LEU A 82 1.17 -7.29 -12.46
N GLU A 83 2.32 -6.63 -12.30
CA GLU A 83 3.64 -7.25 -12.50
C GLU A 83 3.96 -8.38 -11.52
N GLN A 84 3.36 -8.33 -10.33
CA GLN A 84 3.56 -9.33 -9.27
C GLN A 84 2.52 -10.45 -9.34
N TRP A 85 1.52 -10.33 -10.21
CA TRP A 85 0.44 -11.31 -10.32
C TRP A 85 0.84 -12.47 -11.24
N PRO A 86 0.94 -13.72 -10.75
CA PRO A 86 1.48 -14.83 -11.55
C PRO A 86 0.57 -15.28 -12.71
N GLN A 87 -0.69 -14.85 -12.75
CA GLN A 87 -1.65 -15.28 -13.78
C GLN A 87 -1.70 -14.36 -15.00
N ILE A 88 -0.99 -13.23 -15.01
CA ILE A 88 -0.93 -12.31 -16.14
C ILE A 88 0.44 -12.38 -16.84
N ASN A 89 0.43 -12.37 -18.17
CA ASN A 89 1.66 -12.37 -18.96
C ASN A 89 2.23 -10.95 -19.12
N ARG A 90 3.54 -10.81 -19.30
CA ARG A 90 4.24 -9.52 -19.52
C ARG A 90 3.66 -8.70 -20.68
N ALA A 91 3.18 -9.36 -21.74
CA ALA A 91 2.51 -8.69 -22.84
C ALA A 91 1.18 -8.05 -22.39
N GLN A 92 0.36 -8.82 -21.67
CA GLN A 92 -0.91 -8.37 -21.11
C GLN A 92 -0.73 -7.30 -20.04
N VAL A 93 0.38 -7.33 -19.28
CA VAL A 93 0.74 -6.25 -18.34
C VAL A 93 0.99 -4.95 -19.11
N LYS A 94 1.75 -4.98 -20.20
CA LYS A 94 2.02 -3.78 -21.01
C LYS A 94 0.74 -3.23 -21.66
N GLU A 95 -0.12 -4.12 -22.14
CA GLU A 95 -1.43 -3.75 -22.69
C GLU A 95 -2.34 -3.17 -21.60
N ALA A 96 -2.40 -3.78 -20.41
CA ALA A 96 -3.15 -3.25 -19.27
C ALA A 96 -2.67 -1.85 -18.87
N LYS A 97 -1.35 -1.65 -18.80
CA LYS A 97 -0.72 -0.36 -18.51
C LYS A 97 -1.05 0.70 -19.54
N TYR A 98 -1.16 0.34 -20.82
CA TYR A 98 -1.60 1.27 -21.88
C TYR A 98 -3.02 1.81 -21.64
N PHE A 99 -3.89 0.99 -21.04
CA PHE A 99 -5.26 1.38 -20.66
C PHE A 99 -5.36 1.93 -19.22
N GLU A 100 -4.23 2.30 -18.61
CA GLU A 100 -4.16 2.80 -17.23
C GLU A 100 -4.67 1.80 -16.17
N VAL A 101 -4.60 0.50 -16.46
CA VAL A 101 -4.89 -0.57 -15.51
C VAL A 101 -3.58 -1.13 -14.99
N HIS A 102 -3.30 -0.90 -13.72
CA HIS A 102 -1.99 -1.21 -13.15
C HIS A 102 -2.02 -2.19 -11.97
N THR A 103 -3.17 -2.40 -11.32
CA THR A 103 -3.37 -3.37 -10.21
C THR A 103 -4.36 -4.47 -10.53
N VAL A 104 -4.30 -5.56 -9.77
CA VAL A 104 -5.24 -6.68 -9.85
C VAL A 104 -6.66 -6.25 -9.43
N GLU A 105 -6.75 -5.33 -8.48
CA GLU A 105 -7.98 -4.73 -7.95
C GLU A 105 -8.67 -3.89 -9.03
N ALA A 106 -7.89 -3.05 -9.73
CA ALA A 106 -8.39 -2.30 -10.88
C ALA A 106 -8.87 -3.24 -12.00
N MET A 107 -8.11 -4.31 -12.29
CA MET A 107 -8.49 -5.34 -13.27
C MET A 107 -9.82 -6.03 -12.90
N ALA A 108 -10.01 -6.37 -11.62
CA ALA A 108 -11.24 -7.00 -11.13
C ALA A 108 -12.46 -6.06 -11.22
N GLY A 109 -12.25 -4.75 -11.09
CA GLY A 109 -13.27 -3.71 -11.18
C GLY A 109 -13.70 -3.31 -12.60
N LEU A 110 -13.05 -3.84 -13.64
CA LEU A 110 -13.37 -3.46 -15.03
C LEU A 110 -14.78 -3.87 -15.47
N SER A 111 -15.46 -2.94 -16.15
CA SER A 111 -16.74 -3.21 -16.81
C SER A 111 -16.55 -4.13 -18.02
N ASP A 112 -17.61 -4.84 -18.41
CA ASP A 112 -17.54 -5.77 -19.55
C ASP A 112 -17.20 -5.05 -20.88
N ALA A 113 -17.73 -3.84 -21.05
CA ALA A 113 -17.40 -2.99 -22.19
C ALA A 113 -15.91 -2.60 -22.24
N HIS A 114 -15.29 -2.33 -21.09
CA HIS A 114 -13.86 -2.05 -21.02
C HIS A 114 -13.03 -3.30 -21.33
N CYS A 115 -13.42 -4.46 -20.82
CA CYS A 115 -12.77 -5.74 -21.18
C CYS A 115 -12.84 -6.02 -22.68
N MET A 116 -13.98 -5.77 -23.33
CA MET A 116 -14.11 -5.94 -24.79
C MET A 116 -13.19 -4.99 -25.57
N LYS A 117 -13.03 -3.75 -25.10
CA LYS A 117 -12.15 -2.74 -25.72
C LYS A 117 -10.66 -3.08 -25.57
N MET A 118 -10.27 -3.71 -24.47
CA MET A 118 -8.89 -4.12 -24.22
C MET A 118 -8.47 -5.35 -25.05
N GLY A 119 -9.44 -6.12 -25.55
CA GLY A 119 -9.19 -7.24 -26.47
C GLY A 119 -9.40 -8.61 -25.84
N MET A 120 -9.05 -9.66 -26.60
CA MET A 120 -9.24 -11.04 -26.16
C MET A 120 -8.37 -11.38 -24.94
N GLY A 121 -8.97 -12.09 -23.98
CA GLY A 121 -8.29 -12.56 -22.77
C GLY A 121 -8.48 -11.67 -21.53
N PHE A 122 -8.83 -10.39 -21.69
CA PHE A 122 -9.04 -9.48 -20.55
C PHE A 122 -10.29 -9.80 -19.72
N SER A 123 -11.34 -10.35 -20.34
CA SER A 123 -12.53 -10.80 -19.59
C SER A 123 -12.22 -12.01 -18.68
N GLU A 124 -11.35 -12.91 -19.15
CA GLU A 124 -10.88 -14.04 -18.35
C GLU A 124 -9.93 -13.56 -17.23
N LEU A 125 -9.01 -12.63 -17.54
CA LEU A 125 -8.14 -12.01 -16.54
C LEU A 125 -8.94 -11.29 -15.45
N ARG A 126 -10.02 -10.58 -15.78
CA ARG A 126 -10.92 -10.00 -14.77
C ARG A 126 -11.50 -11.06 -13.85
N THR A 127 -11.94 -12.18 -14.40
CA THR A 127 -12.52 -13.29 -13.62
C THR A 127 -11.48 -13.90 -12.68
N LYS A 128 -10.26 -14.12 -13.20
CA LYS A 128 -9.11 -14.57 -12.43
C LYS A 128 -8.70 -13.58 -11.35
N ALA A 129 -8.73 -12.27 -11.63
CA ALA A 129 -8.42 -11.22 -10.68
C ALA A 129 -9.43 -11.21 -9.53
N LYS A 130 -10.74 -11.34 -9.82
CA LYS A 130 -11.77 -11.49 -8.78
C LYS A 130 -11.53 -12.72 -7.90
N ALA A 131 -11.22 -13.87 -8.51
CA ALA A 131 -10.92 -15.10 -7.78
C ALA A 131 -9.64 -15.00 -6.94
N TYR A 132 -8.62 -14.31 -7.44
CA TYR A 132 -7.39 -14.06 -6.71
C TYR A 132 -7.65 -13.21 -5.45
N LEU A 133 -8.47 -12.16 -5.57
CA LEU A 133 -8.81 -11.29 -4.43
C LEU A 133 -9.70 -11.99 -3.40
N THR A 134 -10.62 -12.86 -3.82
CA THR A 134 -11.40 -13.68 -2.87
C THR A 134 -10.50 -14.65 -2.11
N ASN A 135 -9.60 -15.35 -2.81
CA ASN A 135 -8.67 -16.29 -2.19
C ASN A 135 -7.65 -15.59 -1.27
N ALA A 136 -7.20 -14.40 -1.65
CA ALA A 136 -6.30 -13.59 -0.83
C ALA A 136 -6.98 -13.15 0.48
N LYS A 137 -8.26 -12.78 0.43
CA LYS A 137 -9.06 -12.47 1.63
C LYS A 137 -9.22 -13.69 2.53
N ASP A 138 -9.51 -14.86 1.97
CA ASP A 138 -9.67 -16.09 2.74
C ASP A 138 -8.35 -16.54 3.38
N THR A 139 -7.23 -16.41 2.66
CA THR A 139 -5.90 -16.76 3.18
C THR A 139 -5.43 -15.80 4.29
N ALA A 140 -5.69 -14.49 4.12
CA ALA A 140 -5.39 -13.49 5.14
C ALA A 140 -6.23 -13.70 6.41
N ALA A 141 -7.51 -14.07 6.27
CA ALA A 141 -8.38 -14.39 7.40
C ALA A 141 -7.92 -15.64 8.16
N VAL A 142 -7.54 -16.70 7.43
CA VAL A 142 -7.05 -17.95 8.03
C VAL A 142 -5.72 -17.75 8.75
N THR A 143 -4.79 -16.98 8.18
CA THR A 143 -3.48 -16.69 8.81
C THR A 143 -3.62 -15.79 10.04
N ALA A 144 -4.49 -14.78 9.99
CA ALA A 144 -4.80 -13.95 11.15
C ALA A 144 -5.48 -14.76 12.29
N GLN A 145 -6.41 -15.64 11.93
CA GLN A 145 -7.08 -16.51 12.91
C GLN A 145 -6.11 -17.53 13.53
N ALA A 146 -5.17 -18.08 12.75
CA ALA A 146 -4.14 -18.99 13.25
C ALA A 146 -3.20 -18.29 14.24
N ALA A 147 -2.75 -17.07 13.91
CA ALA A 147 -1.91 -16.27 14.79
C ALA A 147 -2.62 -15.91 16.12
N GLU A 148 -3.91 -15.55 16.09
CA GLU A 148 -4.65 -15.28 17.33
C GLU A 148 -4.91 -16.55 18.13
N ASN A 149 -5.21 -17.68 17.49
CA ASN A 149 -5.33 -18.95 18.20
C ASN A 149 -4.02 -19.33 18.92
N GLU A 150 -2.87 -19.16 18.28
CA GLU A 150 -1.57 -19.45 18.88
C GLU A 150 -1.26 -18.49 20.05
N ARG A 151 -1.63 -17.21 19.92
CA ARG A 151 -1.52 -16.22 21.00
C ARG A 151 -2.42 -16.56 22.19
N LEU A 152 -3.67 -16.93 21.93
CA LEU A 152 -4.63 -17.34 22.96
C LEU A 152 -4.19 -18.65 23.64
N HIS A 153 -3.68 -19.62 22.89
CA HIS A 153 -3.14 -20.86 23.45
C HIS A 153 -1.95 -20.59 24.38
N SER A 154 -1.04 -19.70 23.99
CA SER A 154 0.09 -19.28 24.83
C SER A 154 -0.39 -18.61 26.12
N LEU A 155 -1.39 -17.73 26.02
CA LEU A 155 -1.96 -17.04 27.18
C LEU A 155 -2.69 -18.01 28.14
N ILE A 156 -3.43 -18.99 27.61
CA ILE A 156 -4.09 -20.03 28.40
C ILE A 156 -3.05 -20.90 29.12
N ALA A 157 -1.96 -21.27 28.43
CA ALA A 157 -0.87 -22.05 29.02
C ALA A 157 -0.20 -21.30 30.18
N ASP A 158 0.08 -20.01 30.00
CA ASP A 158 0.67 -19.16 31.04
C ASP A 158 -0.26 -18.96 32.24
N LEU A 159 -1.55 -18.72 32.00
CA LEU A 159 -2.57 -18.61 33.06
C LEU A 159 -2.73 -19.92 33.82
N GLN A 160 -2.75 -21.07 33.13
CA GLN A 160 -2.80 -22.38 33.78
C GLN A 160 -1.55 -22.63 34.62
N ALA A 161 -0.36 -22.25 34.14
CA ALA A 161 0.87 -22.35 34.91
C ALA A 161 0.84 -21.48 36.18
N GLN A 162 0.34 -20.23 36.07
CA GLN A 162 0.18 -19.33 37.22
C GLN A 162 -0.84 -19.84 38.24
N LEU A 163 -1.98 -20.39 37.80
CA LEU A 163 -2.97 -21.00 38.69
C LEU A 163 -2.43 -22.25 39.40
N LYS A 164 -1.62 -23.05 38.70
CA LYS A 164 -0.98 -24.25 39.28
C LYS A 164 0.10 -23.89 40.30
N GLU A 165 0.82 -22.80 40.07
CA GLU A 165 1.80 -22.23 41.02
C GLU A 165 1.10 -21.59 42.23
N GLN A 166 -0.03 -20.90 42.05
CA GLN A 166 -0.86 -20.39 43.16
C GLN A 166 -1.51 -21.51 43.97
N GLY A 167 -1.98 -22.58 43.33
CA GLY A 167 -2.51 -23.77 44.01
C GLY A 167 -1.47 -24.53 44.84
N ARG A 168 -0.18 -24.39 44.52
CA ARG A 168 0.94 -24.90 45.33
C ARG A 168 1.30 -23.99 46.51
N ARG A 169 0.87 -22.73 46.51
CA ARG A 169 1.07 -21.76 47.58
C ARG A 169 -0.22 -21.61 48.42
N GLY A 170 -0.66 -22.72 49.03
CA GLY A 170 -1.70 -22.78 50.08
C GLY A 170 -1.13 -23.28 51.42
N PRO A 171 -1.77 -22.99 52.56
CA PRO A 171 -1.16 -22.39 53.75
C PRO A 171 -0.21 -23.35 54.50
N GLY A 172 1.09 -23.06 54.47
CA GLY A 172 2.11 -23.84 55.16
C GLY A 172 2.56 -23.22 56.48
N ARG A 173 1.82 -23.51 57.58
CA ARG A 173 2.32 -24.01 58.89
C ARG A 173 1.25 -23.83 60.01
N PRO A 174 0.69 -24.90 60.59
CA PRO A 174 -0.08 -24.81 61.83
C PRO A 174 0.83 -24.52 63.05
N PRO A 175 0.28 -23.98 64.16
CA PRO A 175 1.06 -23.42 65.27
C PRO A 175 1.97 -24.46 65.93
N LYS A 176 3.13 -24.01 66.40
CA LYS A 176 4.06 -24.84 67.17
C LYS A 176 3.45 -25.08 68.55
N ASP A 177 2.98 -26.30 68.81
CA ASP A 177 2.60 -26.71 70.17
C ASP A 177 3.80 -26.56 71.09
N THR A 178 3.70 -25.61 72.02
CA THR A 178 4.55 -25.56 73.21
C THR A 178 4.08 -26.62 74.18
N ALA A 179 4.65 -27.81 74.09
CA ALA A 179 4.69 -28.76 75.19
C ALA A 179 6.13 -28.83 75.68
N GLU A 180 6.40 -28.29 76.87
CA GLU A 180 7.31 -28.85 77.89
C GLU A 180 7.46 -27.89 79.07
N ALA A 181 6.83 -28.26 80.20
CA ALA A 181 7.38 -28.33 81.57
C ALA A 181 6.26 -28.17 82.61
#